data_AF-A0A383C7Z2-F1
#
_entry.id   AF-A0A383C7Z2-F1
#
_cell.length_a   1.000
_cell.length_b   1.000
_cell.length_c   1.000
_cell.angle_alpha   90.00
_cell.angle_beta   90.00
_cell.angle_gamma   90.00
#
_symmetry.space_group_name_H-M   'P 1'
#
loop_
_entity.id
_entity.type
_entity.pdbx_description
1 polymer ?
#
loop_
_entity_poly.entity_id
_entity_poly.type
_entity_poly.pdbx_seq_one_letter_code
_entity_poly.pdbx_strand_id
1 'polypeptide(L)'
;MGQLKDPPKVKPIVDGITGILVLSMVAGLPLVGWFYHRDVLPFWITIVFGTLLMNLSFTAWHETSHQNFSKFKWLNHLVGWIASLASIYPGYFSRRREHLIHHRWAGDKVKDPVYPRIQSTFLSFPKVLINSNR
;
A
#
# COMPACT_ATOMS: atom_id res chain seq x y z
N MET A 1 29.64 -27.13 -1.99
CA MET A 1 28.80 -26.67 -3.11
C MET A 1 28.52 -25.20 -2.90
N GLY A 2 29.16 -24.32 -3.68
CA GLY A 2 28.88 -22.88 -3.62
C GLY A 2 27.49 -22.61 -4.17
N GLN A 3 26.65 -21.89 -3.42
CA GLN A 3 25.37 -21.41 -3.94
C GLN A 3 25.64 -20.61 -5.21
N LEU A 4 25.22 -21.13 -6.36
CA LEU A 4 25.13 -20.35 -7.60
C LEU A 4 24.22 -19.17 -7.26
N LYS A 5 24.79 -17.96 -7.17
CA LYS A 5 24.00 -16.74 -7.08
C LYS A 5 23.20 -16.67 -8.37
N ASP A 6 21.88 -16.71 -8.25
CA ASP A 6 20.99 -16.48 -9.37
C ASP A 6 21.45 -15.22 -10.13
N PRO A 7 21.37 -15.23 -11.48
CA PRO A 7 21.68 -14.04 -12.24
C PRO A 7 20.81 -12.88 -11.73
N PRO A 8 21.37 -11.65 -11.66
CA PRO A 8 20.65 -10.52 -11.12
C PRO A 8 19.33 -10.36 -11.86
N LYS A 9 18.20 -10.53 -11.15
CA LYS A 9 16.86 -10.35 -11.70
C LYS A 9 16.78 -8.95 -12.31
N VAL A 10 16.71 -8.87 -13.63
CA VAL A 10 16.53 -7.61 -14.34
C VAL A 10 15.16 -7.07 -13.96
N LYS A 11 15.11 -5.95 -13.25
CA LYS A 11 13.84 -5.31 -12.89
C LYS A 11 13.12 -4.87 -14.16
N PRO A 12 11.81 -5.15 -14.28
CA PRO A 12 11.05 -4.73 -15.44
C PRO A 12 10.97 -3.20 -15.51
N ILE A 13 10.64 -2.67 -16.69
CA ILE A 13 10.31 -1.24 -16.83
C ILE A 13 9.08 -0.94 -15.97
N VAL A 14 8.06 -1.79 -16.05
CA VAL A 14 6.86 -1.78 -15.22
C VAL A 14 6.45 -3.24 -14.96
N ASP A 15 6.15 -3.58 -13.71
CA ASP A 15 5.55 -4.85 -13.32
C ASP A 15 4.08 -4.89 -13.77
N GLY A 16 3.71 -5.91 -14.55
CA GLY A 16 2.39 -5.98 -15.18
C GLY A 16 1.24 -6.16 -14.18
N ILE A 17 1.41 -6.99 -13.16
CA ILE A 17 0.38 -7.26 -12.15
C ILE A 17 0.12 -6.00 -11.33
N THR A 18 1.20 -5.38 -10.83
CA THR A 18 1.13 -4.12 -10.10
C THR A 18 0.59 -2.99 -10.98
N GLY A 19 0.94 -2.98 -12.27
CA GLY A 19 0.39 -2.05 -13.25
C GLY A 19 -1.13 -2.17 -13.40
N ILE A 20 -1.66 -3.40 -13.46
CA ILE A 20 -3.11 -3.65 -13.47
C ILE A 20 -3.73 -3.12 -12.18
N LEU A 21 -3.16 -3.42 -11.01
CA LEU A 21 -3.67 -2.92 -9.73
C LEU A 21 -3.72 -1.38 -9.67
N VAL A 22 -2.66 -0.72 -10.15
CA VAL A 22 -2.58 0.74 -10.22
C VAL A 22 -3.64 1.30 -11.16
N LEU A 23 -3.80 0.73 -12.34
CA LEU A 23 -4.84 1.16 -13.29
C LEU A 23 -6.24 0.95 -12.72
N SER A 24 -6.49 -0.20 -12.09
CA SER A 24 -7.78 -0.51 -11.46
C SER A 24 -8.14 0.52 -10.41
N MET A 25 -7.21 0.93 -9.53
CA MET A 25 -7.51 1.93 -8.50
C MET A 25 -7.61 3.36 -9.06
N VAL A 26 -6.72 3.76 -9.98
CA VAL A 26 -6.72 5.12 -10.56
C VAL A 26 -7.98 5.37 -11.39
N ALA A 27 -8.39 4.41 -12.22
CA ALA A 27 -9.58 4.56 -13.05
C ALA A 27 -10.86 4.14 -12.30
N GLY A 28 -10.78 3.08 -11.49
CA GLY A 28 -11.95 2.51 -10.82
C GLY A 28 -12.55 3.43 -9.77
N LEU A 29 -11.74 4.13 -8.97
CA LEU A 29 -12.27 5.02 -7.92
C LEU A 29 -13.12 6.16 -8.50
N PRO A 30 -12.63 6.94 -9.49
CA PRO A 30 -13.47 7.93 -10.18
C PRO A 30 -14.68 7.30 -10.88
N LEU A 31 -14.50 6.14 -11.52
CA LEU A 31 -15.57 5.49 -12.29
C LEU A 31 -16.72 5.02 -11.41
N VAL A 32 -16.44 4.44 -10.25
CA VAL A 32 -17.44 4.03 -9.26
C VAL A 32 -18.20 5.26 -8.74
N GLY A 33 -17.49 6.36 -8.44
CA GLY A 33 -18.12 7.62 -8.05
C GLY A 33 -19.00 8.22 -9.15
N TRP A 34 -18.54 8.16 -10.40
CA TRP A 34 -19.30 8.63 -11.56
C TRP A 34 -20.56 7.80 -11.80
N PHE A 35 -20.48 6.47 -11.74
CA PHE A 35 -21.67 5.62 -11.88
C PHE A 35 -22.68 5.82 -10.76
N TYR A 36 -22.22 6.04 -9.53
CA TYR A 36 -23.10 6.42 -8.43
C TYR A 36 -23.81 7.76 -8.71
N HIS A 37 -23.08 8.76 -9.20
CA HIS A 37 -23.65 10.06 -9.55
C HIS A 37 -24.67 10.01 -10.72
N ARG A 38 -24.60 8.96 -11.55
CA ARG A 38 -25.54 8.72 -12.66
C ARG A 38 -26.70 7.80 -12.28
N ASP A 39 -26.87 7.50 -10.98
CA ASP A 39 -27.88 6.58 -10.44
C ASP A 39 -27.80 5.16 -11.03
N VAL A 40 -26.63 4.77 -11.57
CA VAL A 40 -26.38 3.43 -12.15
C VAL A 40 -26.04 2.43 -11.05
N LEU A 41 -25.24 2.86 -10.05
CA LEU A 41 -24.86 2.03 -8.91
C LEU A 41 -25.65 2.41 -7.66
N PRO A 42 -26.32 1.45 -6.99
CA PRO A 42 -26.89 1.68 -5.67
C PRO A 42 -25.80 2.03 -4.64
N PHE A 43 -26.15 2.84 -3.65
CA PHE A 43 -25.24 3.28 -2.59
C PHE A 43 -24.39 2.16 -1.98
N TRP A 44 -25.02 1.04 -1.61
CA TRP A 44 -24.31 -0.09 -1.00
C TRP A 44 -23.31 -0.76 -1.93
N ILE A 45 -23.62 -0.84 -3.22
CA ILE A 45 -22.72 -1.41 -4.23
C ILE A 45 -21.51 -0.47 -4.45
N THR A 46 -21.75 0.84 -4.47
CA THR A 46 -20.70 1.87 -4.50
C THR A 46 -19.74 1.73 -3.33
N ILE A 47 -20.25 1.52 -2.11
CA ILE A 47 -19.40 1.30 -0.92
C ILE A 47 -18.53 0.05 -1.08
N VAL A 48 -19.10 -1.07 -1.54
CA VAL A 48 -18.35 -2.32 -1.69
C VAL A 48 -17.21 -2.17 -2.69
N PHE A 49 -17.50 -1.63 -3.89
CA PHE A 49 -16.47 -1.43 -4.91
C PHE A 49 -15.45 -0.37 -4.51
N GLY A 50 -15.90 0.74 -3.92
CA GLY A 50 -15.00 1.78 -3.41
C GLY A 50 -14.04 1.23 -2.37
N THR A 51 -14.55 0.48 -1.38
CA THR A 51 -13.73 -0.15 -0.33
C THR A 51 -12.74 -1.17 -0.90
N LEU A 52 -13.18 -2.00 -1.86
CA LEU A 52 -12.31 -2.95 -2.54
C LEU A 52 -11.16 -2.23 -3.27
N LEU A 53 -11.46 -1.18 -4.04
CA LEU A 53 -10.46 -0.42 -4.77
C LEU A 53 -9.48 0.31 -3.85
N MET A 54 -9.99 0.86 -2.73
CA MET A 54 -9.15 1.42 -1.67
C MET A 54 -8.22 0.34 -1.06
N ASN A 55 -8.72 -0.87 -0.83
CA ASN A 55 -7.89 -1.98 -0.36
C ASN A 55 -6.81 -2.38 -1.37
N LEU A 56 -7.14 -2.47 -2.66
CA LEU A 56 -6.17 -2.76 -3.72
C LEU A 56 -5.10 -1.67 -3.84
N SER A 57 -5.44 -0.41 -3.56
CA SER A 57 -4.46 0.67 -3.53
C SER A 57 -3.41 0.49 -2.43
N PHE A 58 -3.74 -0.17 -1.30
CA PHE A 58 -2.75 -0.53 -0.29
C PHE A 58 -1.73 -1.54 -0.81
N THR A 59 -2.15 -2.52 -1.63
CA THR A 59 -1.24 -3.46 -2.28
C THR A 59 -0.29 -2.75 -3.25
N ALA A 60 -0.80 -1.82 -4.08
CA ALA A 60 0.04 -1.01 -4.96
C ALA A 60 1.04 -0.14 -4.16
N TRP A 61 0.60 0.44 -3.05
CA TRP A 61 1.46 1.19 -2.12
C TRP A 61 2.57 0.31 -1.52
N HIS A 62 2.27 -0.93 -1.16
CA HIS A 62 3.22 -1.88 -0.59
C HIS A 62 4.31 -2.28 -1.59
N GLU A 63 3.92 -2.67 -2.80
CA GLU A 63 4.88 -3.09 -3.84
C GLU A 63 5.81 -1.95 -4.27
N THR A 64 5.27 -0.73 -4.40
CA THR A 64 6.08 0.46 -4.72
C THR A 64 7.01 0.87 -3.57
N SER A 65 6.63 0.60 -2.31
CA SER A 65 7.50 0.80 -1.15
C SER A 65 8.76 -0.07 -1.22
N HIS A 66 8.62 -1.29 -1.73
CA HIS A 66 9.74 -2.23 -1.97
C HIS A 66 10.50 -1.98 -3.27
N GLN A 67 10.05 -1.02 -4.09
CA GLN A 67 10.62 -0.74 -5.42
C GLN A 67 10.47 -1.92 -6.39
N ASN A 68 9.38 -2.68 -6.27
CA ASN A 68 9.08 -3.83 -7.13
C ASN A 68 8.35 -3.43 -8.41
N PHE A 69 7.67 -2.28 -8.43
CA PHE A 69 6.86 -1.84 -9.57
C PHE A 69 7.70 -1.50 -10.80
N SER A 70 8.85 -0.85 -10.63
CA SER A 70 9.68 -0.39 -11.77
C SER A 70 11.16 -0.41 -11.44
N LYS A 71 12.01 -0.56 -12.46
CA LYS A 71 13.45 -0.27 -12.35
C LYS A 71 13.75 1.21 -12.04
N PHE A 72 12.83 2.13 -12.36
CA PHE A 72 13.00 3.56 -12.12
C PHE A 72 12.46 3.95 -10.75
N LYS A 73 13.35 4.35 -9.83
CA LYS A 73 12.97 4.68 -8.43
C LYS A 73 11.92 5.79 -8.33
N TRP A 74 12.07 6.83 -9.15
CA TRP A 74 11.13 7.97 -9.16
C TRP A 74 9.71 7.52 -9.52
N LEU A 75 9.57 6.56 -10.44
CA LEU A 75 8.26 6.05 -10.87
C LEU A 75 7.59 5.26 -9.75
N ASN A 76 8.35 4.47 -8.99
CA ASN A 76 7.83 3.80 -7.81
C ASN A 76 7.35 4.81 -6.76
N HIS A 77 8.11 5.89 -6.53
CA HIS A 77 7.72 6.92 -5.56
C HIS A 77 6.48 7.69 -5.99
N LEU A 78 6.37 8.04 -7.27
CA LEU A 78 5.18 8.69 -7.83
C LEU A 78 3.94 7.81 -7.64
N VAL A 79 4.00 6.56 -8.11
CA VAL A 79 2.86 5.64 -8.01
C VAL A 79 2.52 5.32 -6.56
N GLY A 80 3.53 5.14 -5.71
CA GLY A 80 3.32 4.91 -4.27
C GLY A 80 2.67 6.11 -3.58
N TRP A 81 2.96 7.34 -4.00
CA TRP A 81 2.30 8.54 -3.49
C TRP A 81 0.83 8.61 -3.93
N ILE A 82 0.52 8.30 -5.19
CA ILE A 82 -0.86 8.23 -5.69
C ILE A 82 -1.65 7.14 -4.95
N ALA A 83 -1.06 5.96 -4.77
CA ALA A 83 -1.66 4.84 -4.04
C ALA A 83 -1.90 5.17 -2.55
N SER A 84 -1.00 5.93 -1.93
CA SER A 84 -1.13 6.45 -0.56
C SER A 84 -2.31 7.41 -0.41
N LEU A 85 -2.59 8.24 -1.43
CA LEU A 85 -3.78 9.10 -1.44
C LEU A 85 -5.07 8.29 -1.60
N ALA A 86 -5.08 7.33 -2.54
CA ALA A 86 -6.24 6.47 -2.79
C ALA A 86 -6.63 5.61 -1.58
N SER A 87 -5.65 5.18 -0.78
CA SER A 87 -5.87 4.42 0.46
C SER A 87 -6.21 5.29 1.68
N ILE A 88 -6.26 6.62 1.54
CA ILE A 88 -6.39 7.58 2.66
C ILE A 88 -5.32 7.27 3.73
N TYR A 89 -4.11 6.95 3.27
CA TYR A 89 -3.00 6.55 4.12
C TYR A 89 -1.85 7.54 3.95
N PRO A 90 -1.96 8.75 4.54
CA PRO A 90 -1.07 9.87 4.23
C PRO A 90 0.38 9.60 4.66
N GLY A 91 1.31 10.29 4.00
CA GLY A 91 2.72 10.26 4.34
C GLY A 91 3.47 9.07 3.76
N TYR A 92 3.38 8.86 2.44
CA TYR A 92 4.04 7.77 1.70
C TYR A 92 5.48 7.50 2.17
N PHE A 93 6.34 8.52 2.26
CA PHE A 93 7.74 8.33 2.63
C PHE A 93 7.94 7.88 4.08
N SER A 94 7.20 8.46 5.02
CA SER A 94 7.23 8.07 6.44
C SER A 94 6.73 6.63 6.61
N ARG A 95 5.61 6.30 5.96
CA ARG A 95 5.03 4.96 6.00
C ARG A 95 5.89 3.93 5.30
N ARG A 96 6.53 4.27 4.18
CA ARG A 96 7.51 3.42 3.51
C ARG A 96 8.69 3.13 4.43
N ARG A 97 9.20 4.14 5.13
CA ARG A 97 10.29 3.95 6.12
C ARG A 97 9.85 3.00 7.23
N GLU A 98 8.70 3.25 7.84
CA GLU A 98 8.10 2.40 8.87
C GLU A 98 7.92 0.95 8.39
N HIS A 99 7.37 0.76 7.19
CA HIS A 99 7.17 -0.55 6.56
C HIS A 99 8.47 -1.32 6.36
N LEU A 100 9.52 -0.65 5.89
CA LEU A 100 10.84 -1.29 5.70
C LEU A 100 11.50 -1.65 7.04
N ILE A 101 11.27 -0.86 8.10
CA ILE A 101 11.73 -1.20 9.45
C ILE A 101 10.95 -2.40 9.98
N HIS A 102 9.64 -2.45 9.77
CA HIS A 102 8.81 -3.62 10.09
C HIS A 102 9.32 -4.88 9.41
N HIS A 103 9.54 -4.87 8.08
CA HIS A 103 10.10 -6.03 7.37
C HIS A 103 11.48 -6.45 7.89
N ARG A 104 12.31 -5.49 8.33
CA ARG A 104 13.62 -5.77 8.91
C ARG A 104 13.54 -6.45 10.28
N TRP A 105 12.55 -6.08 11.10
CA TRP A 105 12.45 -6.49 12.50
C TRP A 105 11.16 -7.25 12.83
N ALA A 106 10.49 -7.82 11.83
CA ALA A 106 9.15 -8.37 11.97
C ALA A 106 9.05 -9.32 13.18
N GLY A 107 8.14 -9.01 14.11
CA GLY A 107 7.95 -9.81 15.33
C GLY A 107 8.82 -9.43 16.53
N ASP A 108 9.78 -8.51 16.37
CA ASP A 108 10.56 -7.96 17.49
C ASP A 108 9.71 -6.97 18.30
N LYS A 109 9.59 -7.21 19.61
CA LYS A 109 8.71 -6.42 20.50
C LYS A 109 9.07 -4.94 20.63
N VAL A 110 10.33 -4.59 20.36
CA VAL A 110 10.88 -3.25 20.58
C VAL A 110 11.20 -2.56 19.27
N LYS A 111 11.75 -3.30 18.29
CA LYS A 111 12.28 -2.72 17.05
C LYS A 111 11.27 -2.72 15.91
N ASP A 112 10.25 -3.56 15.96
CA ASP A 112 9.17 -3.54 14.98
C ASP A 112 8.17 -2.42 15.34
N PRO A 113 8.08 -1.35 14.53
CA PRO A 113 7.20 -0.22 14.82
C PRO A 113 5.71 -0.60 14.76
N VAL A 114 5.37 -1.75 14.17
CA VAL A 114 3.99 -2.22 14.05
C VAL A 114 3.63 -3.20 15.17
N TYR A 115 4.59 -3.84 15.83
CA TYR A 115 4.33 -4.83 16.89
C TYR A 115 3.37 -4.35 17.98
N PRO A 116 3.50 -3.12 18.53
CA PRO A 116 2.54 -2.62 19.51
C PRO A 116 1.11 -2.44 18.96
N ARG A 117 0.94 -2.17 17.65
CA ARG A 117 -0.38 -2.02 17.00
C ARG A 117 -1.07 -3.36 16.80
N ILE A 118 -0.36 -4.41 16.40
CA ILE A 118 -0.96 -5.73 16.15
C ILE A 118 -1.39 -6.42 17.45
N GLN A 119 -0.75 -6.08 18.57
CA GLN A 119 -1.15 -6.55 19.91
C GLN A 119 -2.25 -5.69 20.55
N SER A 120 -2.67 -4.61 19.89
CA SER A 120 -3.66 -3.68 20.41
C SER A 120 -5.08 -4.15 20.08
N THR A 121 -5.97 -4.09 21.07
CA THR A 121 -7.41 -4.20 20.83
C THR A 121 -7.93 -2.88 20.27
N PHE A 122 -9.11 -2.92 19.62
CA PHE A 122 -9.80 -1.74 19.10
C PHE A 122 -9.88 -0.59 20.13
N LEU A 123 -10.09 -0.91 21.41
CA LEU A 123 -10.16 0.05 22.51
C LEU A 123 -8.81 0.71 22.84
N SER A 124 -7.70 0.02 22.59
CA SER A 124 -6.34 0.53 22.86
C SER A 124 -5.70 1.26 21.68
N PHE A 125 -6.32 1.19 20.49
CA PHE A 125 -5.80 1.76 19.26
C PHE A 125 -5.46 3.27 19.34
N PRO A 126 -6.28 4.14 19.94
CA PRO A 126 -5.94 5.57 20.07
C PRO A 126 -4.65 5.81 20.86
N LYS A 127 -4.45 5.06 21.96
CA LYS A 127 -3.25 5.16 22.79
C LYS A 127 -2.00 4.70 22.05
N VAL A 128 -2.13 3.67 21.22
CA VAL A 128 -1.01 3.15 20.42
C VAL A 128 -0.62 4.12 19.30
N LEU A 129 -1.56 4.81 18.66
CA LEU A 129 -1.25 5.85 17.65
C LEU A 129 -0.43 7.00 18.22
N ILE A 130 -0.76 7.46 19.44
CA ILE A 130 -0.01 8.52 20.12
C ILE A 130 1.42 8.07 20.45
N ASN A 131 1.56 6.81 20.88
CA ASN A 131 2.84 6.27 21.30
C ASN A 131 3.74 5.83 20.15
N SER A 132 3.19 5.46 18.98
CA SER A 132 3.99 5.01 17.83
C SER A 132 4.63 6.16 17.02
N ASN A 133 4.33 7.41 17.37
CA ASN A 133 4.81 8.61 16.67
C ASN A 133 5.92 9.35 17.43
N ARG A 134 6.47 8.72 18.48
CA ARG A 134 7.64 9.17 19.25
C ARG A 134 8.83 8.28 18.92
#